data_AF-A0A1D6GDD7-F1
#
_entry.id   AF-A0A1D6GDD7-F1
#
_cell.length_a   1.000
_cell.length_b   1.000
_cell.length_c   1.000
_cell.angle_alpha   90.00
_cell.angle_beta   90.00
_cell.angle_gamma   90.00
#
_symmetry.space_group_name_H-M   'P 1'
#
loop_
_entity.id
_entity.type
_entity.pdbx_description
1 polymer ?
#
loop_
_entity_poly.entity_id
_entity_poly.type
_entity_poly.pdbx_seq_one_letter_code
_entity_poly.pdbx_strand_id
1 'polypeptide(L)'
;MFNDVPEVDRERKLIDGGLDFSRLDNITLVHREGNAVIRRHLESLPLESFDSILILADESVEDSAIQADSRSLATLLLIRDIQAKRLPCKESLISHVPRGTFSEGSWIGEMQQASDKSVIISEILDPRTKNLLSVSKISDYVLSNELVSMALAMVAEDRQINNVLEELFAEQV
;
A
#
# COMPACT_ATOMS: atom_id res chain seq x y z
N MET A 1 -11.96 1.64 -3.86
CA MET A 1 -11.31 0.38 -4.27
C MET A 1 -10.91 0.45 -5.74
N PHE A 2 -9.63 0.23 -6.06
CA PHE A 2 -9.10 0.19 -7.43
C PHE A 2 -8.70 -1.25 -7.78
N ASN A 3 -9.26 -1.80 -8.85
CA ASN A 3 -9.07 -3.20 -9.25
C ASN A 3 -9.48 -3.36 -10.73
N ASP A 4 -9.01 -4.40 -11.43
CA ASP A 4 -9.34 -4.69 -12.83
C ASP A 4 -10.64 -5.47 -13.02
N VAL A 5 -11.18 -6.09 -11.96
CA VAL A 5 -12.51 -6.72 -11.95
C VAL A 5 -13.58 -5.65 -12.20
N PRO A 6 -14.62 -5.88 -13.02
CA PRO A 6 -15.71 -4.92 -13.22
C PRO A 6 -16.46 -4.57 -11.92
N GLU A 7 -16.99 -3.35 -11.84
CA GLU A 7 -17.71 -2.85 -10.65
C GLU A 7 -18.89 -3.75 -10.25
N VAL A 8 -19.68 -4.20 -11.23
CA VAL A 8 -20.85 -5.07 -11.00
C VAL A 8 -20.46 -6.39 -10.33
N ASP A 9 -19.35 -6.98 -10.74
CA ASP A 9 -18.88 -8.25 -10.16
C ASP A 9 -18.25 -8.04 -8.78
N ARG A 10 -17.67 -6.86 -8.51
CA ARG A 10 -17.17 -6.50 -7.17
C ARG A 10 -18.30 -6.35 -6.17
N GLU A 11 -19.36 -5.62 -6.52
CA GLU A 11 -20.52 -5.48 -5.63
C GLU A 11 -21.14 -6.84 -5.32
N ARG A 12 -21.27 -7.72 -6.34
CA ARG A 12 -21.73 -9.09 -6.14
C ARG A 12 -20.84 -9.86 -5.16
N LYS A 13 -19.51 -9.87 -5.37
CA LYS A 13 -18.57 -10.54 -4.46
C LYS A 13 -18.68 -10.03 -3.02
N LEU A 14 -18.87 -8.72 -2.83
CA LEU A 14 -18.98 -8.11 -1.50
C LEU A 14 -20.29 -8.51 -0.81
N ILE A 15 -21.41 -8.50 -1.53
CA ILE A 15 -22.72 -8.95 -1.01
C ILE A 15 -22.68 -10.44 -0.68
N ASP A 16 -22.11 -11.27 -1.56
CA ASP A 16 -21.95 -12.70 -1.33
C ASP A 16 -21.03 -12.99 -0.12
N GLY A 17 -20.06 -12.10 0.14
CA GLY A 17 -19.22 -12.10 1.33
C GLY A 17 -19.89 -11.59 2.61
N GLY A 18 -21.16 -11.17 2.54
CA GLY A 18 -21.96 -10.71 3.68
C GLY A 18 -21.89 -9.21 3.97
N LEU A 19 -21.30 -8.40 3.08
CA LEU A 19 -21.26 -6.94 3.23
C LEU A 19 -22.57 -6.31 2.74
N ASP A 20 -23.26 -5.56 3.61
CA ASP A 20 -24.44 -4.76 3.24
C ASP A 20 -24.06 -3.28 3.15
N PHE A 21 -24.07 -2.73 1.93
CA PHE A 21 -23.75 -1.33 1.67
C PHE A 21 -24.69 -0.35 2.40
N SER A 22 -25.91 -0.77 2.71
CA SER A 22 -26.92 0.08 3.37
C SER A 22 -26.60 0.34 4.85
N ARG A 23 -25.75 -0.51 5.44
CA ARG A 23 -25.35 -0.44 6.86
C ARG A 23 -24.02 0.26 7.06
N LEU A 24 -23.43 0.82 6.01
CA LEU A 24 -22.18 1.57 6.09
C LEU A 24 -22.47 3.01 6.54
N ASP A 25 -22.17 3.33 7.80
CA ASP A 25 -22.42 4.66 8.34
C ASP A 25 -21.26 5.64 8.10
N ASN A 26 -20.01 5.15 8.18
CA ASN A 26 -18.80 5.99 8.24
C ASN A 26 -17.95 5.95 6.98
N ILE A 27 -18.28 5.09 6.01
CA ILE A 27 -17.51 4.92 4.78
C ILE A 27 -18.41 4.99 3.55
N THR A 28 -17.91 5.62 2.49
CA THR A 28 -18.51 5.57 1.17
C THR A 28 -17.59 4.81 0.24
N LEU A 29 -18.10 3.74 -0.37
CA LEU A 29 -17.32 2.93 -1.28
C LEU A 29 -17.29 3.58 -2.67
N VAL A 30 -16.09 3.89 -3.16
CA VAL A 30 -15.88 4.40 -4.52
C VAL A 30 -15.09 3.39 -5.32
N HIS A 31 -15.69 2.85 -6.37
CA HIS A 31 -15.04 1.90 -7.28
C HIS A 31 -14.31 2.62 -8.42
N ARG A 32 -13.14 2.11 -8.76
CA ARG A 32 -12.38 2.49 -9.96
C ARG A 32 -11.85 1.24 -10.65
N GLU A 33 -12.03 1.17 -11.95
CA GLU A 33 -11.51 0.07 -12.77
C GLU A 33 -10.13 0.37 -13.31
N GLY A 34 -9.22 -0.58 -13.16
CA GLY A 34 -7.90 -0.51 -13.76
C GLY A 34 -6.90 -1.46 -13.13
N ASN A 35 -5.83 -1.70 -13.87
CA ASN A 35 -4.72 -2.53 -13.43
C ASN A 35 -3.67 -1.72 -12.65
N ALA A 36 -3.35 -2.17 -11.44
CA ALA A 36 -2.41 -1.53 -10.50
C ALA A 36 -0.96 -1.50 -10.99
N VAL A 37 -0.54 -2.43 -11.86
CA VAL A 37 0.81 -2.39 -12.44
C VAL A 37 0.92 -1.45 -13.65
N ILE A 38 -0.18 -0.85 -14.11
CA ILE A 38 -0.19 0.08 -15.24
C ILE A 38 -0.19 1.52 -14.73
N ARG A 39 0.94 2.20 -14.94
CA ARG A 39 1.15 3.61 -14.58
C ARG A 39 0.01 4.53 -14.99
N ARG A 40 -0.43 4.45 -16.25
CA ARG A 40 -1.48 5.32 -16.81
C ARG A 40 -2.79 5.23 -16.02
N HIS A 41 -3.11 4.06 -15.48
CA HIS A 41 -4.33 3.87 -14.70
C HIS A 41 -4.19 4.45 -13.29
N LEU A 42 -3.04 4.25 -12.64
CA LEU A 42 -2.73 4.88 -11.35
C LEU A 42 -2.70 6.40 -11.45
N GLU A 43 -2.23 6.95 -12.57
CA GLU A 43 -2.24 8.40 -12.83
C GLU A 43 -3.66 8.97 -12.96
N SER A 44 -4.69 8.16 -13.18
CA SER A 44 -6.07 8.67 -13.16
C SER A 44 -6.58 8.94 -11.73
N LEU A 45 -5.88 8.45 -10.70
CA LEU A 45 -6.27 8.55 -9.31
C LEU A 45 -5.66 9.79 -8.63
N PRO A 46 -6.37 10.40 -7.66
CA PRO A 46 -5.84 11.48 -6.82
C PRO A 46 -4.96 10.90 -5.70
N LEU A 47 -3.78 10.39 -6.05
CA LEU A 47 -2.87 9.70 -5.12
C LEU A 47 -2.39 10.58 -3.96
N GLU A 48 -2.50 11.91 -4.09
CA GLU A 48 -2.07 12.89 -3.09
C GLU A 48 -3.15 13.20 -2.06
N SER A 49 -4.41 12.82 -2.30
CA SER A 49 -5.51 13.09 -1.38
C SER A 49 -5.77 11.96 -0.39
N PHE A 50 -5.12 10.80 -0.56
CA PHE A 50 -5.29 9.66 0.33
C PHE A 50 -4.35 9.77 1.53
N ASP A 51 -4.91 9.68 2.74
CA ASP A 51 -4.11 9.64 3.98
C ASP A 51 -3.25 8.37 4.05
N SER A 52 -3.86 7.25 3.63
CA SER A 52 -3.19 5.94 3.56
C SER A 52 -3.61 5.16 2.33
N ILE A 53 -2.67 4.44 1.74
CA ILE A 53 -2.88 3.55 0.59
C ILE A 53 -2.50 2.13 1.01
N LEU A 54 -3.46 1.20 0.94
CA LEU A 54 -3.18 -0.23 1.10
C LEU A 54 -3.05 -0.88 -0.28
N ILE A 55 -1.92 -1.54 -0.50
CA ILE A 55 -1.66 -2.41 -1.66
C ILE A 55 -1.78 -3.84 -1.16
N LEU A 56 -2.86 -4.51 -1.57
CA LEU A 56 -3.15 -5.88 -1.20
C LEU A 56 -2.67 -6.84 -2.27
N ALA A 57 -2.26 -8.04 -1.85
CA ALA A 57 -1.97 -9.14 -2.77
C ALA A 57 -3.25 -9.47 -3.56
N ASP A 58 -3.08 -9.69 -4.86
CA ASP A 58 -4.19 -9.94 -5.77
C ASP A 58 -4.57 -11.42 -5.74
N GLU A 59 -5.81 -11.71 -5.32
CA GLU A 59 -6.42 -13.05 -5.21
C GLU A 59 -6.14 -13.92 -6.45
N SER A 60 -6.10 -13.31 -7.64
CA SER A 60 -5.91 -14.03 -8.91
C SER A 60 -4.52 -14.63 -9.10
N VAL A 61 -3.52 -14.19 -8.31
CA VAL A 61 -2.13 -14.65 -8.38
C VAL A 61 -1.58 -15.11 -7.03
N GLU A 62 -2.44 -15.25 -6.01
CA GLU A 62 -2.04 -15.71 -4.67
C GLU A 62 -1.38 -17.09 -4.66
N ASP A 63 -1.67 -17.94 -5.65
CA ASP A 63 -1.02 -19.26 -5.83
C ASP A 63 0.51 -19.15 -5.98
N SER A 64 1.03 -17.98 -6.34
CA SER A 64 2.45 -17.69 -6.38
C SER A 64 2.77 -16.43 -5.58
N ALA A 65 3.14 -16.60 -4.31
CA ALA A 65 3.59 -15.52 -3.42
C ALA A 65 4.62 -14.58 -4.08
N ILE A 66 5.54 -15.13 -4.90
CA ILE A 66 6.56 -14.34 -5.61
C ILE A 66 5.92 -13.39 -6.65
N GLN A 67 4.88 -13.84 -7.37
CA GLN A 67 4.21 -13.02 -8.38
C GLN A 67 3.33 -11.95 -7.72
N ALA A 68 2.61 -12.31 -6.66
CA ALA A 68 1.84 -11.36 -5.85
C ALA A 68 2.75 -10.26 -5.30
N ASP A 69 3.85 -10.63 -4.64
CA ASP A 69 4.86 -9.70 -4.12
C ASP A 69 5.42 -8.78 -5.21
N SER A 70 5.75 -9.34 -6.37
CA SER A 70 6.27 -8.57 -7.49
C SER A 70 5.28 -7.50 -7.98
N ARG A 71 3.98 -7.81 -8.03
CA ARG A 71 2.93 -6.86 -8.41
C ARG A 71 2.71 -5.81 -7.33
N SER A 72 2.70 -6.19 -6.05
CA SER A 72 2.57 -5.25 -4.93
C SER A 72 3.73 -4.25 -4.93
N LEU A 73 4.97 -4.73 -5.12
CA LEU A 73 6.15 -3.87 -5.21
C LEU A 73 6.18 -2.98 -6.45
N ALA A 74 5.78 -3.52 -7.60
CA ALA A 74 5.67 -2.70 -8.81
C ALA A 74 4.67 -1.56 -8.62
N THR A 75 3.51 -1.86 -8.02
CA THR A 75 2.48 -0.86 -7.71
C THR A 75 3.01 0.20 -6.73
N LEU A 76 3.70 -0.23 -5.68
CA LEU A 76 4.33 0.66 -4.68
C LEU A 76 5.29 1.65 -5.33
N LEU A 77 6.23 1.15 -6.12
CA LEU A 77 7.22 1.96 -6.82
C LEU A 77 6.57 2.93 -7.82
N LEU A 78 5.54 2.47 -8.54
CA LEU A 78 4.81 3.33 -9.48
C LEU A 78 4.08 4.47 -8.76
N ILE A 79 3.40 4.19 -7.65
CA ILE A 79 2.70 5.22 -6.86
C ILE A 79 3.70 6.26 -6.37
N ARG A 80 4.83 5.83 -5.78
CA ARG A 80 5.88 6.74 -5.30
C ARG A 80 6.51 7.57 -6.42
N ASP A 81 6.79 6.96 -7.57
CA ASP A 81 7.33 7.69 -8.72
C ASP A 81 6.29 8.66 -9.35
N ILE A 82 5.00 8.34 -9.32
CA ILE A 82 3.93 9.26 -9.74
C ILE A 82 3.82 10.43 -8.77
N GLN A 83 3.78 10.17 -7.46
CA GLN A 83 3.72 11.22 -6.44
C GLN A 83 4.94 12.13 -6.51
N ALA A 84 6.15 11.58 -6.64
CA ALA A 84 7.39 12.36 -6.78
C ALA A 84 7.34 13.32 -7.99
N LYS A 85 6.84 12.86 -9.15
CA LYS A 85 6.73 13.69 -10.35
C LYS A 85 5.64 14.75 -10.28
N ARG A 86 4.58 14.52 -9.51
CA ARG A 86 3.48 15.47 -9.31
C ARG A 86 3.79 16.52 -8.24
N LEU A 87 4.76 16.24 -7.38
CA LEU A 87 5.28 17.20 -6.42
C LEU A 87 6.32 18.08 -7.12
N PRO A 88 6.04 19.37 -7.37
CA PRO A 88 7.12 20.28 -7.74
C PRO A 88 8.11 20.34 -6.57
N CYS A 89 9.38 20.04 -6.85
CA CYS A 89 10.48 20.32 -5.92
C CYS A 89 10.30 21.74 -5.39
N LYS A 90 10.22 21.90 -4.07
CA LYS A 90 10.09 23.21 -3.43
C LYS A 90 11.45 23.92 -3.44
N GLU A 91 12.04 24.11 -4.62
CA GLU A 91 13.17 25.01 -4.85
C GLU A 91 12.65 26.45 -4.99
N SER A 92 12.17 27.01 -3.88
CA SER A 92 12.29 28.45 -3.54
C SER A 92 11.90 28.53 -2.07
N LEU A 93 12.75 28.94 -1.14
CA LEU A 93 13.42 30.23 -1.06
C LEU A 93 14.63 30.07 -0.12
N ILE A 94 15.87 30.17 -0.62
CA ILE A 94 17.04 30.82 0.02
C ILE A 94 18.15 30.90 -1.06
N SER A 95 18.34 32.13 -1.57
CA SER A 95 19.53 32.73 -2.20
C SER A 95 20.38 32.00 -3.27
N HIS A 96 20.33 32.54 -4.49
CA HIS A 96 21.42 32.80 -5.45
C HIS A 96 22.75 32.02 -5.35
N VAL A 97 23.02 31.14 -6.33
CA VAL A 97 24.28 31.10 -7.12
C VAL A 97 23.98 30.47 -8.51
N PRO A 98 24.40 31.05 -9.65
CA PRO A 98 24.32 30.37 -10.94
C PRO A 98 25.60 29.56 -11.17
N ARG A 99 25.50 28.23 -11.24
CA ARG A 99 26.58 27.40 -11.81
C ARG A 99 26.03 26.07 -12.30
N GLY A 100 26.18 25.84 -13.61
CA GLY A 100 25.76 24.62 -14.25
C GLY A 100 26.55 23.40 -13.80
N THR A 101 25.82 22.32 -13.59
CA THR A 101 26.06 20.93 -13.99
C THR A 101 24.81 20.19 -13.53
N PHE A 102 24.24 19.34 -14.39
CA PHE A 102 23.06 18.54 -14.10
C PHE A 102 23.18 17.86 -12.73
N SER A 103 22.51 18.41 -11.72
CA SER A 103 22.26 17.69 -10.48
C SER A 103 21.11 16.75 -10.78
N GLU A 104 21.47 15.54 -11.19
CA GLU A 104 20.59 14.38 -11.15
C GLU A 104 20.08 14.30 -9.70
N GLY A 105 18.89 14.84 -9.47
CA GLY A 105 18.25 14.87 -8.16
C GLY A 105 18.23 13.46 -7.62
N SER A 106 18.70 13.26 -6.40
CA SER A 106 18.65 11.95 -5.76
C SER A 106 17.18 11.58 -5.60
N TRP A 107 16.66 10.80 -6.54
CA TRP A 107 15.33 10.18 -6.55
C TRP A 107 14.90 9.65 -5.17
N ILE A 108 15.87 9.15 -4.40
CA ILE A 108 15.69 8.69 -3.01
C ILE A 108 15.19 9.82 -2.09
N GLY A 109 15.71 11.04 -2.23
CA GLY A 109 15.27 12.20 -1.44
C GLY A 109 13.89 12.70 -1.84
N GLU A 110 13.54 12.65 -3.12
CA GLU A 110 12.21 13.01 -3.63
C GLU A 110 11.15 12.01 -3.18
N MET A 111 11.48 10.71 -3.23
CA MET A 111 10.62 9.65 -2.70
C MET A 111 10.41 9.79 -1.19
N GLN A 112 11.43 10.21 -0.43
CA GLN A 112 11.29 10.43 1.01
C GLN A 112 10.32 11.57 1.32
N GLN A 113 10.34 12.68 0.56
CA GLN A 113 9.39 13.79 0.73
C GLN A 113 7.95 13.42 0.33
N ALA A 114 7.78 12.55 -0.66
CA ALA A 114 6.47 12.01 -1.03
C ALA A 114 5.93 11.06 0.07
N SER A 115 6.82 10.35 0.76
CA SER A 115 6.46 9.48 1.87
C SER A 115 5.85 10.21 3.06
N ASP A 116 6.30 11.44 3.33
CA ASP A 116 5.77 12.26 4.42
C ASP A 116 4.30 12.69 4.22
N LYS A 117 3.71 12.50 3.03
CA LYS A 117 2.33 12.91 2.73
C LYS A 117 1.29 11.80 2.84
N SER A 118 1.64 10.57 2.47
CA SER A 118 0.71 9.45 2.47
C SER A 118 1.41 8.18 2.93
N VAL A 119 0.82 7.48 3.89
CA VAL A 119 1.33 6.19 4.37
C VAL A 119 0.96 5.13 3.34
N ILE A 120 1.94 4.47 2.73
CA ILE A 120 1.68 3.30 1.88
C ILE A 120 2.00 2.04 2.68
N ILE A 121 1.04 1.12 2.71
CA ILE A 121 1.18 -0.20 3.32
C ILE A 121 1.05 -1.23 2.20
N SER A 122 2.09 -2.04 2.02
CA SER A 122 2.09 -3.12 1.03
C SER A 122 2.07 -4.46 1.72
N GLU A 123 1.14 -5.32 1.32
CA GLU A 123 1.14 -6.73 1.68
C GLU A 123 2.23 -7.48 0.89
N ILE A 124 2.99 -8.31 1.61
CA ILE A 124 4.05 -9.17 1.09
C ILE A 124 3.89 -10.56 1.70
N LEU A 125 3.69 -11.56 0.85
CA LEU A 125 3.42 -12.93 1.25
C LEU A 125 4.71 -13.71 1.57
N ASP A 126 5.81 -13.49 0.82
CA ASP A 126 7.10 -14.16 1.07
C ASP A 126 7.98 -13.36 2.06
N PRO A 127 8.33 -13.92 3.24
CA PRO A 127 9.23 -13.27 4.19
C PRO A 127 10.62 -12.96 3.61
N ARG A 128 11.08 -13.70 2.61
CA ARG A 128 12.36 -13.42 1.93
C ARG A 128 12.31 -12.10 1.17
N THR A 129 11.19 -11.79 0.53
CA THR A 129 10.98 -10.52 -0.17
C THR A 129 11.02 -9.36 0.83
N LYS A 130 10.33 -9.49 1.98
CA LYS A 130 10.40 -8.50 3.07
C LYS A 130 11.83 -8.22 3.52
N ASN A 131 12.64 -9.26 3.72
CA ASN A 131 14.02 -9.10 4.17
C ASN A 131 14.87 -8.29 3.18
N LEU A 132 14.64 -8.45 1.87
CA LEU A 132 15.32 -7.65 0.84
C LEU A 132 14.89 -6.17 0.88
N LEU A 133 13.62 -5.91 1.16
CA LEU A 133 13.07 -4.55 1.24
C LEU A 133 13.53 -3.81 2.48
N SER A 134 13.83 -4.51 3.58
CA SER A 134 14.32 -3.89 4.83
C SER A 134 15.63 -3.10 4.64
N VAL A 135 16.41 -3.45 3.60
CA VAL A 135 17.66 -2.78 3.23
C VAL A 135 17.40 -1.52 2.40
N SER A 136 16.23 -1.42 1.76
CA SER A 136 15.82 -0.26 0.98
C SER A 136 15.16 0.79 1.87
N LYS A 137 15.55 2.07 1.73
CA LYS A 137 14.93 3.21 2.45
C LYS A 137 13.53 3.57 1.94
N ILE A 138 12.82 2.61 1.34
CA ILE A 138 11.43 2.81 0.95
C ILE A 138 10.67 2.91 2.29
N SER A 139 10.25 4.11 2.66
CA SER A 139 9.66 4.44 3.96
C SER A 139 8.20 3.97 4.09
N ASP A 140 7.91 2.83 3.47
CA ASP A 140 6.57 2.28 3.29
C ASP A 140 6.46 0.98 4.10
N TYR A 141 5.38 0.84 4.85
CA TYR A 141 5.21 -0.28 5.76
C TYR A 141 4.95 -1.56 4.96
N VAL A 142 5.83 -2.54 5.12
CA VAL A 142 5.69 -3.87 4.51
C VAL A 142 5.10 -4.82 5.54
N LEU A 143 3.85 -5.23 5.32
CA LEU A 143 3.17 -6.21 6.16
C LEU A 143 3.37 -7.61 5.56
N SER A 144 3.80 -8.58 6.37
CA SER A 144 3.99 -9.95 5.90
C SER A 144 3.33 -10.99 6.78
N ASN A 145 3.18 -12.20 6.22
CA ASN A 145 2.70 -13.39 6.92
C ASN A 145 3.59 -13.85 8.09
N GLU A 146 4.74 -13.18 8.30
CA GLU A 146 5.52 -13.33 9.54
C GLU A 146 4.72 -12.88 10.77
N LEU A 147 3.86 -11.86 10.67
CA LEU A 147 3.00 -11.44 11.78
C LEU A 147 2.05 -12.56 12.23
N VAL A 148 1.50 -13.30 11.26
CA VAL A 148 0.66 -14.48 11.52
C VAL A 148 1.48 -15.56 12.22
N SER A 149 2.72 -15.78 11.76
CA SER A 149 3.62 -16.78 12.35
C SER A 149 3.98 -16.44 13.81
N MET A 150 4.23 -15.16 14.10
CA MET A 150 4.44 -14.66 15.47
C MET A 150 3.18 -14.81 16.33
N ALA A 151 2.01 -14.46 15.80
CA ALA A 151 0.73 -14.64 16.51
C ALA A 151 0.50 -16.11 16.89
N LEU A 152 0.73 -17.03 15.95
CA LEU A 152 0.61 -18.47 16.21
C LEU A 152 1.61 -18.94 17.27
N ALA A 153 2.86 -18.46 17.24
CA ALA A 153 3.86 -18.82 18.24
C ALA A 153 3.47 -18.31 19.64
N MET A 154 3.00 -17.07 19.75
CA MET A 154 2.53 -16.50 21.03
C MET A 154 1.37 -17.32 21.62
N VAL A 155 0.39 -17.68 20.79
CA VAL A 155 -0.76 -18.50 21.21
C VAL A 155 -0.35 -19.95 21.53
N ALA A 156 0.66 -20.48 20.84
CA ALA A 156 1.21 -21.80 21.13
C ALA A 156 1.97 -21.84 22.47
N GLU A 157 2.63 -20.74 22.85
CA GLU A 157 3.27 -20.62 24.17
C GLU A 157 2.26 -20.41 25.29
N ASP A 158 1.29 -19.51 25.10
CA ASP A 158 0.21 -19.28 26.05
C ASP A 158 -1.13 -19.02 25.34
N ARG A 159 -2.05 -19.97 25.50
CA ARG A 159 -3.39 -19.90 24.91
C ARG A 159 -4.20 -18.69 25.39
N GLN A 160 -3.91 -18.15 26.58
CA GLN A 160 -4.60 -16.95 27.10
C GLN A 160 -4.31 -15.71 26.25
N ILE A 161 -3.17 -15.67 25.56
CA ILE A 161 -2.78 -14.56 24.68
C ILE A 161 -3.76 -14.42 23.50
N ASN A 162 -4.40 -15.51 23.06
CA ASN A 162 -5.39 -15.42 21.99
C ASN A 162 -6.53 -14.45 22.33
N ASN A 163 -7.01 -14.45 23.58
CA ASN A 163 -8.07 -13.54 24.01
C ASN A 163 -7.62 -12.08 23.99
N VAL A 164 -6.35 -11.83 24.34
CA VAL A 164 -5.76 -10.49 24.31
C VAL A 164 -5.61 -10.01 22.86
N LEU A 165 -5.13 -10.88 21.96
CA LEU A 165 -5.02 -10.55 20.54
C LEU A 165 -6.40 -10.32 19.91
N GLU A 166 -7.39 -11.14 20.25
CA GLU A 166 -8.78 -10.96 19.81
C GLU A 166 -9.36 -9.62 20.28
N GLU A 167 -9.12 -9.21 21.53
CA GLU A 167 -9.55 -7.91 22.05
C GLU A 167 -8.83 -6.74 21.37
N LEU A 168 -7.53 -6.86 21.10
CA LEU A 168 -6.73 -5.83 20.43
C LEU A 168 -7.10 -5.65 18.95
N PHE A 169 -7.55 -6.70 18.28
CA PHE A 169 -7.98 -6.65 16.87
C PHE A 169 -9.48 -6.43 16.68
N ALA A 170 -10.27 -6.49 17.77
CA ALA A 170 -11.68 -6.19 17.72
C ALA A 170 -11.93 -4.71 17.40
N GLU A 171 -13.00 -4.45 16.66
CA GLU A 171 -13.52 -3.08 16.51
C GLU A 171 -13.95 -2.56 17.89
N GLN A 172 -13.59 -1.31 18.21
CA GLN A 172 -14.13 -0.66 19.41
C GLN A 172 -15.62 -0.41 19.20
N VAL A 173 -16.43 -1.10 19.99
CA VAL A 173 -17.90 -0.99 20.03
C VAL A 173 -18.32 0.27 20.79
#